data_AF-A0A8B6DCY6-F1
#
_entry.id   AF-A0A8B6DCY6-F1
#
_cell.length_a   1.000
_cell.length_b   1.000
_cell.length_c   1.000
_cell.angle_alpha   90.00
_cell.angle_beta   90.00
_cell.angle_gamma   90.00
#
_symmetry.space_group_name_H-M   'P 1'
#
loop_
_entity.id
_entity.type
_entity.pdbx_description
1 polymer ?
#
loop_
_entity_poly.entity_id
_entity_poly.type
_entity_poly.pdbx_seq_one_letter_code
_entity_poly.pdbx_strand_id
1 'polypeptide(L)'
;MHTSSQTKILEGKVTRNLAGCTFLENDQMLLSDWSDNNELLILDKQGEHLRNIVLDKKAFDVVYVGNHCVAMTLPDAKQVSILDLKSNQEKIHVTFENRCWGITYSENTLFVREYSVGIHCLDLNGTIRETIPVHGYITHITSLGRKLYYTEHTPDVVHCCDLNGTEIWHLALDGRGAPKGIAVGKFGFVFVVLENERKLLVISPDGKKHRELLNEENGLKEPHALVYDMNRNKLLLMKDKTGLTELYEVLY
;
A
#
# COMPACT_ATOMS: atom_id res chain seq x y z
N MET A 1 -5.56 -22.98 18.19
CA MET A 1 -4.33 -22.55 17.50
C MET A 1 -4.48 -22.92 16.05
N HIS A 2 -4.94 -21.98 15.20
CA HIS A 2 -4.91 -22.20 13.76
C HIS A 2 -3.53 -21.77 13.28
N THR A 3 -2.71 -22.75 12.92
CA THR A 3 -1.46 -22.51 12.19
C THR A 3 -1.82 -21.95 10.83
N SER A 4 -1.53 -20.67 10.59
CA SER A 4 -1.55 -20.10 9.25
C SER A 4 -0.63 -20.91 8.36
N SER A 5 -1.14 -21.52 7.28
CA SER A 5 -0.28 -22.14 6.28
C SER A 5 0.43 -21.04 5.49
N GLN A 6 1.74 -20.93 5.69
CA GLN A 6 2.58 -19.95 4.99
C GLN A 6 3.11 -20.61 3.71
N THR A 7 2.80 -20.07 2.55
CA THR A 7 3.39 -20.53 1.28
C THR A 7 4.11 -19.36 0.63
N LYS A 8 5.43 -19.32 0.75
CA LYS A 8 6.26 -18.30 0.11
C LYS A 8 6.27 -18.53 -1.41
N ILE A 9 5.73 -17.59 -2.17
CA ILE A 9 5.58 -17.72 -3.64
C ILE A 9 6.67 -16.96 -4.41
N LEU A 10 7.24 -15.91 -3.81
CA LEU A 10 8.14 -14.95 -4.46
C LEU A 10 9.59 -14.98 -3.93
N GLU A 11 9.92 -15.94 -3.06
CA GLU A 11 11.24 -16.04 -2.46
C GLU A 11 12.32 -16.25 -3.54
N GLY A 12 13.23 -15.27 -3.66
CA GLY A 12 14.36 -15.28 -4.59
C GLY A 12 14.03 -14.90 -6.04
N LYS A 13 12.76 -14.59 -6.38
CA LYS A 13 12.35 -14.30 -7.77
C LYS A 13 12.56 -12.84 -8.19
N VAL A 14 12.52 -11.92 -7.24
CA VAL A 14 12.72 -10.49 -7.48
C VAL A 14 13.75 -9.98 -6.47
N THR A 15 14.71 -9.19 -6.94
CA THR A 15 15.72 -8.53 -6.10
C THR A 15 15.75 -7.04 -6.44
N ARG A 16 14.71 -6.31 -6.01
CA ARG A 16 14.52 -4.87 -6.27
C ARG A 16 14.07 -4.17 -4.98
N ASN A 17 14.22 -2.86 -4.89
CA ASN A 17 13.70 -2.10 -3.76
C ASN A 17 12.21 -1.82 -4.05
N LEU A 18 11.32 -2.66 -3.52
CA LEU A 18 9.89 -2.58 -3.81
C LEU A 18 9.17 -1.76 -2.75
N ALA A 19 8.42 -0.74 -3.19
CA ALA A 19 7.78 0.20 -2.27
C ALA A 19 6.26 0.05 -2.16
N GLY A 20 5.56 -0.15 -3.28
CA GLY A 20 4.11 -0.19 -3.37
C GLY A 20 3.61 -1.26 -4.34
N CYS A 21 2.36 -1.66 -4.19
CA CYS A 21 1.80 -2.75 -4.98
C CYS A 21 0.28 -2.73 -5.07
N THR A 22 -0.23 -3.23 -6.19
CA THR A 22 -1.66 -3.41 -6.44
C THR A 22 -1.91 -4.68 -7.24
N PHE A 23 -3.10 -5.26 -7.10
CA PHE A 23 -3.59 -6.31 -7.99
C PHE A 23 -4.32 -5.69 -9.19
N LEU A 24 -4.17 -6.31 -10.36
CA LEU A 24 -4.86 -5.99 -11.61
C LEU A 24 -6.05 -6.95 -11.82
N GLU A 25 -6.98 -6.61 -12.71
CA GLU A 25 -8.19 -7.41 -12.99
C GLU A 25 -7.94 -8.84 -13.49
N ASN A 26 -6.79 -9.09 -14.12
CA ASN A 26 -6.38 -10.40 -14.62
C ASN A 26 -5.54 -11.19 -13.58
N ASP A 27 -5.68 -10.81 -12.31
CA ASP A 27 -4.93 -11.31 -11.17
C ASP A 27 -3.40 -11.18 -11.26
N GLN A 28 -2.90 -10.31 -12.13
CA GLN A 28 -1.50 -9.90 -12.14
C GLN A 28 -1.22 -8.98 -10.95
N MET A 29 0.03 -8.97 -10.52
CA MET A 29 0.52 -8.00 -9.55
C MET A 29 1.29 -6.92 -10.29
N LEU A 30 1.07 -5.66 -9.91
CA LEU A 30 1.89 -4.53 -10.32
C LEU A 30 2.62 -4.02 -9.09
N LEU A 31 3.93 -3.93 -9.18
CA LEU A 31 4.81 -3.44 -8.11
C LEU A 31 5.55 -2.20 -8.58
N SER A 32 5.74 -1.22 -7.70
CA SER A 32 6.67 -0.12 -7.93
C SER A 32 8.08 -0.48 -7.48
N ASP A 33 9.05 -0.18 -8.33
CA ASP A 33 10.47 -0.30 -8.01
C ASP A 33 11.05 1.08 -7.62
N TRP A 34 11.31 1.24 -6.33
CA TRP A 34 11.94 2.41 -5.70
C TRP A 34 13.48 2.39 -5.81
N SER A 35 14.07 1.43 -6.54
CA SER A 35 15.46 1.52 -6.95
C SER A 35 15.67 2.53 -8.09
N ASP A 36 16.90 2.75 -8.50
CA ASP A 36 17.25 3.74 -9.54
C ASP A 36 16.90 3.29 -10.97
N ASN A 37 16.13 2.21 -11.11
CA ASN A 37 15.67 1.71 -12.40
C ASN A 37 14.45 2.49 -12.93
N ASN A 38 13.68 3.15 -12.06
CA ASN A 38 12.44 3.87 -12.40
C ASN A 38 11.45 2.96 -13.19
N GLU A 39 11.09 1.81 -12.63
CA GLU A 39 10.24 0.84 -13.32
C GLU A 39 9.02 0.45 -12.48
N LEU A 40 7.97 0.01 -13.17
CA LEU A 40 6.94 -0.85 -12.59
C LEU A 40 7.16 -2.28 -13.07
N LEU A 41 7.01 -3.24 -12.17
CA LEU A 41 7.10 -4.66 -12.46
C LEU A 41 5.70 -5.26 -12.56
N ILE A 42 5.42 -5.97 -13.65
CA ILE A 42 4.22 -6.80 -13.76
C ILE A 42 4.62 -8.25 -13.55
N LEU A 43 3.97 -8.88 -12.58
CA LEU A 43 4.12 -10.30 -12.27
C LEU A 43 2.80 -11.04 -12.51
N ASP A 44 2.87 -12.32 -12.84
CA ASP A 44 1.69 -13.18 -12.83
C ASP A 44 1.26 -13.54 -11.41
N LYS A 45 0.18 -14.32 -11.29
CA LYS A 45 -0.36 -14.77 -9.99
C LYS A 45 0.54 -15.72 -9.20
N GLN A 46 1.50 -16.35 -9.86
CA GLN A 46 2.54 -17.18 -9.24
C GLN A 46 3.80 -16.38 -8.91
N GLY A 47 3.77 -15.06 -9.14
CA GLY A 47 4.91 -14.20 -8.92
C GLY A 47 6.00 -14.31 -9.98
N GLU A 48 5.73 -14.94 -11.13
CA GLU A 48 6.66 -14.95 -12.25
C GLU A 48 6.66 -13.58 -12.93
N HIS A 49 7.86 -13.13 -13.28
CA HIS A 49 8.04 -11.87 -13.98
C HIS A 49 7.48 -11.94 -15.40
N LEU A 50 6.64 -10.97 -15.76
CA LEU A 50 6.04 -10.89 -17.09
C LEU A 50 6.65 -9.78 -17.94
N ARG A 51 6.76 -8.56 -17.40
CA ARG A 51 7.35 -7.40 -18.08
C ARG A 51 7.63 -6.24 -17.14
N ASN A 52 8.44 -5.30 -17.61
CA ASN A 52 8.66 -3.99 -16.99
C ASN A 52 7.87 -2.90 -17.72
N ILE A 53 7.54 -1.83 -17.01
CA ILE A 53 7.16 -0.54 -17.58
C ILE A 53 8.18 0.48 -17.11
N VAL A 54 8.91 1.08 -18.05
CA VAL A 54 9.89 2.13 -17.75
C VAL A 54 9.15 3.44 -17.52
N LEU A 55 9.53 4.15 -16.47
CA LEU A 55 9.03 5.47 -16.09
C LEU A 55 10.14 6.50 -16.18
N ASP A 56 9.78 7.75 -16.40
CA ASP A 56 10.73 8.87 -16.34
C ASP A 56 11.12 9.24 -14.90
N LYS A 57 10.30 8.81 -13.92
CA LYS A 57 10.40 9.19 -12.51
C LYS A 57 10.17 7.98 -11.62
N LYS A 58 10.76 8.01 -10.43
CA LYS A 58 10.65 6.94 -9.44
C LYS A 58 9.26 6.92 -8.80
N ALA A 59 8.57 5.79 -8.91
CA ALA A 59 7.26 5.57 -8.30
C ALA A 59 7.39 4.94 -6.92
N PHE A 60 6.68 5.50 -5.92
CA PHE A 60 6.66 4.97 -4.56
C PHE A 60 5.48 4.02 -4.36
N ASP A 61 4.25 4.53 -4.47
CA ASP A 61 3.05 3.72 -4.27
C ASP A 61 2.18 3.71 -5.52
N VAL A 62 1.39 2.64 -5.69
CA VAL A 62 0.59 2.39 -6.90
C VAL A 62 -0.78 1.81 -6.54
N VAL A 63 -1.81 2.26 -7.24
CA VAL A 63 -3.17 1.72 -7.09
C VAL A 63 -3.85 1.53 -8.45
N TYR A 64 -4.53 0.41 -8.62
CA TYR A 64 -5.33 0.16 -9.82
C TYR A 64 -6.64 0.96 -9.79
N VAL A 65 -6.91 1.70 -10.86
CA VAL A 65 -8.09 2.59 -10.96
C VAL A 65 -9.11 2.14 -12.01
N GLY A 66 -8.95 0.93 -12.57
CA GLY A 66 -9.83 0.39 -13.61
C GLY A 66 -9.38 0.75 -15.03
N ASN A 67 -10.02 0.15 -16.04
CA ASN A 67 -9.79 0.45 -17.46
C ASN A 67 -8.32 0.41 -17.89
N HIS A 68 -7.56 -0.57 -17.37
CA HIS A 68 -6.12 -0.71 -17.59
C HIS A 68 -5.29 0.50 -17.13
N CYS A 69 -5.82 1.32 -16.22
CA CYS A 69 -5.13 2.47 -15.69
C CYS A 69 -4.69 2.23 -14.24
N VAL A 70 -3.55 2.82 -13.90
CA VAL A 70 -3.02 2.85 -12.54
C VAL A 70 -2.66 4.27 -12.17
N ALA A 71 -2.94 4.65 -10.93
CA ALA A 71 -2.43 5.88 -10.35
C ALA A 71 -1.20 5.57 -9.51
N MET A 72 -0.22 6.47 -9.53
CA MET A 72 1.03 6.30 -8.80
C MET A 72 1.49 7.61 -8.18
N THR A 73 2.18 7.52 -7.06
CA THR A 73 2.88 8.65 -6.45
C THR A 73 4.34 8.66 -6.85
N LEU A 74 4.85 9.86 -7.12
CA LEU A 74 6.22 10.15 -7.54
C LEU A 74 6.80 11.17 -6.53
N PRO A 75 7.21 10.75 -5.32
CA PRO A 75 7.53 11.66 -4.22
C PRO A 75 8.60 12.69 -4.55
N ASP A 76 9.68 12.27 -5.22
CA ASP A 76 10.80 13.17 -5.56
C ASP A 76 10.41 14.21 -6.62
N ALA A 77 9.46 13.86 -7.49
CA ALA A 77 8.87 14.79 -8.44
C ALA A 77 7.69 15.57 -7.85
N LYS A 78 7.27 15.28 -6.60
CA LYS A 78 6.09 15.84 -5.93
C LYS A 78 4.83 15.68 -6.78
N GLN A 79 4.64 14.51 -7.38
CA GLN A 79 3.63 14.30 -8.42
C GLN A 79 2.80 13.05 -8.20
N VAL A 80 1.56 13.10 -8.67
CA VAL A 80 0.76 11.91 -8.95
C VAL A 80 0.56 11.80 -10.45
N SER A 81 0.76 10.60 -11.00
CA SER A 81 0.52 10.30 -12.41
C SER A 81 -0.53 9.19 -12.54
N ILE A 82 -1.36 9.27 -13.59
CA ILE A 82 -2.22 8.17 -14.03
C ILE A 82 -1.65 7.62 -15.33
N LEU A 83 -1.30 6.34 -15.35
CA LEU A 83 -0.68 5.64 -16.47
C LEU A 83 -1.67 4.65 -17.08
N ASP A 84 -1.76 4.62 -18.41
CA ASP A 84 -2.41 3.55 -19.16
C ASP A 84 -1.43 2.40 -19.41
N LEU A 85 -1.75 1.21 -18.90
CA LEU A 85 -0.92 0.00 -18.99
C LEU A 85 -0.90 -0.65 -20.38
N LYS A 86 -1.83 -0.31 -21.28
CA LYS A 86 -1.85 -0.80 -22.66
C LYS A 86 -0.92 0.01 -23.55
N SER A 87 -1.00 1.34 -23.45
CA SER A 87 -0.14 2.22 -24.25
C SER A 87 1.20 2.55 -23.58
N ASN A 88 1.34 2.25 -22.28
CA ASN A 88 2.44 2.72 -21.43
C ASN A 88 2.61 4.26 -21.53
N GLN A 89 1.50 5.00 -21.52
CA GLN A 89 1.51 6.46 -21.61
C GLN A 89 0.82 7.07 -20.40
N GLU A 90 1.43 8.11 -19.82
CA GLU A 90 0.79 8.91 -18.79
C GLU A 90 -0.38 9.71 -19.41
N LYS A 91 -1.54 9.64 -18.76
CA LYS A 91 -2.75 10.36 -19.15
C LYS A 91 -2.91 11.68 -18.39
N ILE A 92 -2.56 11.67 -17.11
CA ILE A 92 -2.76 12.78 -16.17
C ILE A 92 -1.52 12.88 -15.29
N HIS A 93 -1.13 14.12 -14.99
CA HIS A 93 -0.17 14.44 -13.95
C HIS A 93 -0.72 15.58 -13.08
N VAL A 94 -0.53 15.45 -11.76
CA VAL A 94 -0.87 16.49 -10.78
C VAL A 94 0.39 16.77 -9.97
N THR A 95 0.76 18.04 -9.84
CA THR A 95 1.95 18.46 -9.07
C THR A 95 1.50 19.09 -7.75
N PHE A 96 2.22 18.77 -6.68
CA PHE A 96 1.99 19.25 -5.33
C PHE A 96 3.15 20.13 -4.85
N GLU A 97 2.93 20.86 -3.75
CA GLU A 97 3.99 21.67 -3.13
C GLU A 97 5.02 20.80 -2.40
N ASN A 98 4.58 19.67 -1.84
CA ASN A 98 5.38 18.73 -1.07
C ASN A 98 5.36 17.32 -1.66
N ARG A 99 6.17 16.44 -1.07
CA ARG A 99 6.24 15.03 -1.48
C ARG A 99 4.91 14.33 -1.17
N CYS A 100 4.42 13.55 -2.12
CA CYS A 100 3.31 12.63 -1.93
C CYS A 100 3.83 11.19 -1.73
N TRP A 101 3.13 10.39 -0.93
CA TRP A 101 3.59 9.05 -0.53
C TRP A 101 2.53 7.98 -0.79
N GLY A 102 1.69 7.66 0.19
CA GLY A 102 0.64 6.65 0.01
C GLY A 102 -0.46 7.12 -0.94
N ILE A 103 -1.00 6.18 -1.69
CA ILE A 103 -2.16 6.40 -2.57
C ILE A 103 -3.16 5.24 -2.47
N THR A 104 -4.46 5.56 -2.44
CA THR A 104 -5.52 4.56 -2.61
C THR A 104 -6.64 5.11 -3.48
N TYR A 105 -7.58 4.24 -3.88
CA TYR A 105 -8.67 4.57 -4.77
C TYR A 105 -9.96 3.95 -4.27
N SER A 106 -10.98 4.78 -4.04
CA SER A 106 -12.32 4.33 -3.68
C SER A 106 -13.37 5.30 -4.21
N GLU A 107 -14.55 4.78 -4.58
CA GLU A 107 -15.68 5.58 -5.06
C GLU A 107 -15.31 6.63 -6.12
N ASN A 108 -14.51 6.24 -7.12
CA ASN A 108 -14.05 7.12 -8.20
C ASN A 108 -13.20 8.32 -7.73
N THR A 109 -12.57 8.20 -6.56
CA THR A 109 -11.73 9.21 -5.94
C THR A 109 -10.38 8.62 -5.54
N LEU A 110 -9.30 9.28 -5.94
CA LEU A 110 -7.95 9.01 -5.47
C LEU A 110 -7.71 9.74 -4.16
N PHE A 111 -7.23 9.01 -3.16
CA PHE A 111 -6.82 9.56 -1.87
C PHE A 111 -5.31 9.52 -1.81
N VAL A 112 -4.69 10.70 -1.85
CA VAL A 112 -3.23 10.86 -1.96
C VAL A 112 -2.72 11.58 -0.73
N ARG A 113 -1.79 10.96 -0.01
CA ARG A 113 -1.15 11.64 1.11
C ARG A 113 -0.07 12.59 0.61
N GLU A 114 -0.19 13.88 0.93
CA GLU A 114 0.87 14.89 0.80
C GLU A 114 1.53 15.20 2.16
N TYR A 115 2.86 15.28 2.17
CA TYR A 115 3.64 15.57 3.38
C TYR A 115 3.32 16.96 3.95
N SER A 116 3.00 17.01 5.25
CA SER A 116 2.66 18.22 6.02
C SER A 116 1.35 18.93 5.64
N VAL A 117 0.55 18.37 4.73
CA VAL A 117 -0.73 18.97 4.30
C VAL A 117 -1.91 18.11 4.73
N GLY A 118 -1.99 16.87 4.24
CA GLY A 118 -3.13 16.00 4.52
C GLY A 118 -3.30 14.93 3.43
N ILE A 119 -4.53 14.42 3.32
CA ILE A 119 -4.92 13.50 2.25
C ILE A 119 -5.77 14.28 1.23
N HIS A 120 -5.26 14.45 0.03
CA HIS A 120 -6.00 15.02 -1.08
C HIS A 120 -6.96 14.02 -1.68
N CYS A 121 -8.15 14.48 -2.01
CA CYS A 121 -9.15 13.70 -2.73
C CYS A 121 -9.22 14.22 -4.17
N LEU A 122 -8.70 13.43 -5.11
CA LEU A 122 -8.62 13.80 -6.52
C LEU A 122 -9.59 12.97 -7.34
N ASP A 123 -10.19 13.58 -8.35
CA ASP A 123 -10.81 12.81 -9.41
C ASP A 123 -9.77 12.29 -10.42
N LEU A 124 -10.20 11.39 -11.31
CA LEU A 124 -9.35 10.82 -12.35
C LEU A 124 -8.99 11.80 -13.49
N ASN A 125 -9.46 13.06 -13.44
CA ASN A 125 -9.00 14.13 -14.30
C ASN A 125 -7.89 14.97 -13.63
N GLY A 126 -7.48 14.60 -12.41
CA GLY A 126 -6.45 15.30 -11.65
C GLY A 126 -6.94 16.53 -10.89
N THR A 127 -8.26 16.73 -10.76
CA THR A 127 -8.80 17.86 -9.99
C THR A 127 -8.86 17.50 -8.52
N ILE A 128 -8.21 18.29 -7.66
CA ILE A 128 -8.36 18.20 -6.21
C ILE A 128 -9.74 18.75 -5.83
N ARG A 129 -10.57 17.91 -5.19
CA ARG A 129 -11.93 18.25 -4.77
C ARG A 129 -11.99 18.72 -3.33
N GLU A 130 -11.23 18.05 -2.48
CA GLU A 130 -11.15 18.32 -1.04
C GLU A 130 -9.81 17.82 -0.49
N THR A 131 -9.49 18.28 0.72
CA THR A 131 -8.32 17.83 1.48
C THR A 131 -8.77 17.45 2.87
N ILE A 132 -8.55 16.20 3.25
CA ILE A 132 -8.79 15.71 4.60
C ILE A 132 -7.59 16.13 5.46
N PRO A 133 -7.80 16.94 6.52
CA PRO A 133 -6.72 17.33 7.41
C PRO A 133 -6.28 16.12 8.22
N VAL A 134 -5.03 15.71 8.02
CA VAL A 134 -4.36 14.70 8.86
C VAL A 134 -2.99 15.20 9.24
N HIS A 135 -2.55 14.86 10.45
CA HIS A 135 -1.25 15.24 10.97
C HIS A 135 -0.34 14.01 11.05
N GLY A 136 0.95 14.27 11.23
CA GLY A 136 1.95 13.23 11.44
C GLY A 136 2.59 12.67 10.17
N TYR A 137 3.45 11.68 10.41
CA TYR A 137 4.24 11.05 9.36
C TYR A 137 3.52 9.81 8.82
N ILE A 138 2.71 10.02 7.79
CA ILE A 138 1.93 8.98 7.11
C ILE A 138 2.65 8.54 5.84
N THR A 139 2.88 7.24 5.68
CA THR A 139 3.58 6.68 4.51
C THR A 139 2.65 5.90 3.59
N HIS A 140 1.69 5.17 4.14
CA HIS A 140 0.75 4.33 3.37
C HIS A 140 -0.69 4.61 3.77
N ILE A 141 -1.58 4.48 2.79
CA ILE A 141 -3.03 4.61 2.93
C ILE A 141 -3.68 3.49 2.12
N THR A 142 -4.78 2.94 2.63
CA THR A 142 -5.59 1.97 1.91
C THR A 142 -7.06 2.23 2.17
N SER A 143 -7.95 1.56 1.44
CA SER A 143 -9.38 1.75 1.57
C SER A 143 -10.15 0.44 1.44
N LEU A 144 -11.32 0.38 2.08
CA LEU A 144 -12.30 -0.68 1.89
C LEU A 144 -13.70 -0.09 1.97
N GLY A 145 -14.41 -0.09 0.85
CA GLY A 145 -15.71 0.58 0.74
C GLY A 145 -15.58 2.07 1.06
N ARG A 146 -16.39 2.56 1.99
CA ARG A 146 -16.44 3.98 2.38
C ARG A 146 -15.44 4.37 3.47
N LYS A 147 -14.44 3.53 3.74
CA LYS A 147 -13.47 3.74 4.81
C LYS A 147 -12.05 3.89 4.27
N LEU A 148 -11.31 4.83 4.84
CA LEU A 148 -9.88 4.98 4.69
C LEU A 148 -9.17 4.44 5.92
N TYR A 149 -8.00 3.87 5.70
CA TYR A 149 -7.12 3.37 6.75
C TYR A 149 -5.71 3.83 6.46
N TYR A 150 -5.02 4.34 7.46
CA TYR A 150 -3.66 4.82 7.30
C TYR A 150 -2.85 4.65 8.58
N THR A 151 -1.53 4.63 8.42
CA THR A 151 -0.56 4.49 9.50
C THR A 151 0.12 5.81 9.75
N GLU A 152 0.14 6.21 11.01
CA GLU A 152 0.87 7.38 11.48
C GLU A 152 2.10 6.92 12.27
N HIS A 153 3.27 7.09 11.67
CA HIS A 153 4.54 6.59 12.20
C HIS A 153 4.95 7.28 13.52
N THR A 154 4.46 8.49 13.79
CA THR A 154 4.66 9.15 15.09
C THR A 154 3.35 9.88 15.38
N PRO A 155 2.57 9.45 16.39
CA PRO A 155 2.98 8.73 17.59
C PRO A 155 2.65 7.21 17.64
N ASP A 156 2.80 6.49 16.53
CA ASP A 156 2.47 5.05 16.40
C ASP A 156 0.97 4.74 16.49
N VAL A 157 0.21 5.25 15.53
CA VAL A 157 -1.25 5.11 15.49
C VAL A 157 -1.70 4.50 14.16
N VAL A 158 -2.66 3.59 14.22
CA VAL A 158 -3.40 3.10 13.06
C VAL A 158 -4.78 3.76 13.08
N HIS A 159 -5.14 4.40 11.99
CA HIS A 159 -6.38 5.16 11.88
C HIS A 159 -7.38 4.47 10.94
N CYS A 160 -8.66 4.65 11.23
CA CYS A 160 -9.78 4.32 10.37
C CYS A 160 -10.76 5.50 10.38
N CYS A 161 -11.06 6.04 9.20
CA CYS A 161 -12.02 7.13 9.05
C CYS A 161 -12.93 6.88 7.84
N ASP A 162 -14.06 7.59 7.77
CA ASP A 162 -14.85 7.65 6.54
C ASP A 162 -14.10 8.43 5.44
N LEU A 163 -14.55 8.32 4.19
CA LEU A 163 -13.92 9.02 3.05
C LEU A 163 -13.88 10.55 3.18
N ASN A 164 -14.67 11.15 4.09
CA ASN A 164 -14.64 12.59 4.38
C ASN A 164 -13.69 12.96 5.54
N GLY A 165 -12.96 11.98 6.10
CA GLY A 165 -12.06 12.18 7.22
C GLY A 165 -12.66 12.03 8.62
N THR A 166 -13.96 11.73 8.75
CA THR A 166 -14.57 11.51 10.07
C THR A 166 -13.99 10.25 10.71
N GLU A 167 -13.29 10.41 11.84
CA GLU A 167 -12.68 9.28 12.56
C GLU A 167 -13.75 8.27 13.01
N ILE A 168 -13.51 7.00 12.71
CA ILE A 168 -14.34 5.86 13.15
C ILE A 168 -13.69 5.19 14.35
N TRP A 169 -12.39 4.92 14.25
CA TRP A 169 -11.55 4.43 15.35
C TRP A 169 -10.08 4.70 15.06
N HIS A 170 -9.27 4.74 16.12
CA HIS A 170 -7.82 4.63 16.03
C HIS A 170 -7.30 3.61 17.05
N LEU A 171 -6.12 3.07 16.79
CA LEU A 171 -5.41 2.17 17.70
C LEU A 171 -4.00 2.72 17.93
N ALA A 172 -3.72 3.14 19.15
CA ALA A 172 -2.37 3.47 19.59
C ALA A 172 -1.56 2.19 19.87
N LEU A 173 -0.32 2.15 19.41
CA LEU A 173 0.58 1.00 19.53
C LEU A 173 1.71 1.23 20.56
N ASP A 174 1.42 2.05 21.58
CA ASP A 174 2.28 2.32 22.74
C ASP A 174 3.71 2.81 22.42
N GLY A 175 3.92 3.46 21.27
CA GLY A 175 5.20 4.07 20.92
C GLY A 175 6.33 3.08 20.58
N ARG A 176 5.99 1.82 20.29
CA ARG A 176 6.98 0.75 20.01
C ARG A 176 7.01 0.33 18.54
N GLY A 177 6.10 0.84 17.72
CA GLY A 177 5.62 0.12 16.54
C GLY A 177 6.03 0.68 15.18
N ALA A 178 6.34 1.97 15.03
CA ALA A 178 6.59 2.62 13.73
C ALA A 178 5.71 2.04 12.60
N PRO A 179 4.37 2.15 12.70
CA PRO A 179 3.46 1.52 11.75
C PRO A 179 3.70 2.09 10.36
N LYS A 180 3.82 1.20 9.37
CA LYS A 180 4.23 1.55 8.01
C LYS A 180 3.26 1.01 6.96
N GLY A 181 3.55 -0.15 6.37
CA GLY A 181 2.64 -0.79 5.42
C GLY A 181 1.29 -1.13 6.03
N ILE A 182 0.21 -0.89 5.28
CA ILE A 182 -1.16 -1.19 5.70
C ILE A 182 -1.96 -1.79 4.54
N ALA A 183 -2.74 -2.82 4.84
CA ALA A 183 -3.71 -3.40 3.92
C ALA A 183 -4.98 -3.78 4.69
N VAL A 184 -6.12 -3.82 3.99
CA VAL A 184 -7.40 -4.23 4.60
C VAL A 184 -7.93 -5.42 3.81
N GLY A 185 -8.25 -6.50 4.52
CA GLY A 185 -8.76 -7.72 3.93
C GLY A 185 -10.27 -7.90 4.06
N LYS A 186 -10.71 -9.13 3.81
CA LYS A 186 -12.13 -9.50 3.94
C LYS A 186 -12.65 -9.17 5.32
N PHE A 187 -13.92 -8.77 5.37
CA PHE A 187 -14.64 -8.40 6.60
C PHE A 187 -14.06 -7.21 7.36
N GLY A 188 -13.08 -6.48 6.80
CA GLY A 188 -12.50 -5.29 7.41
C GLY A 188 -11.36 -5.59 8.39
N PHE A 189 -10.77 -6.78 8.38
CA PHE A 189 -9.54 -7.03 9.14
C PHE A 189 -8.39 -6.21 8.55
N VAL A 190 -7.68 -5.47 9.40
CA VAL A 190 -6.60 -4.57 9.00
C VAL A 190 -5.26 -5.22 9.30
N PHE A 191 -4.36 -5.24 8.33
CA PHE A 191 -3.01 -5.78 8.45
C PHE A 191 -2.03 -4.62 8.46
N VAL A 192 -1.15 -4.59 9.47
CA VAL A 192 -0.21 -3.48 9.67
C VAL A 192 1.19 -4.01 9.92
N VAL A 193 2.15 -3.50 9.16
CA VAL A 193 3.58 -3.70 9.41
C VAL A 193 4.04 -2.76 10.51
N LEU A 194 4.73 -3.33 11.51
CA LEU A 194 5.47 -2.59 12.51
C LEU A 194 6.97 -2.68 12.18
N GLU A 195 7.53 -1.59 11.65
CA GLU A 195 8.90 -1.59 11.12
C GLU A 195 9.94 -1.86 12.22
N ASN A 196 9.83 -1.14 13.34
CA ASN A 196 10.78 -1.25 14.46
C ASN A 196 10.71 -2.60 15.17
N GLU A 197 9.52 -3.20 15.26
CA GLU A 197 9.34 -4.50 15.92
C GLU A 197 9.49 -5.69 14.96
N ARG A 198 9.57 -5.46 13.65
CA ARG A 198 9.59 -6.51 12.62
C ARG A 198 8.40 -7.47 12.75
N LYS A 199 7.21 -6.89 12.96
CA LYS A 199 5.96 -7.64 13.14
C LYS A 199 4.94 -7.29 12.09
N LEU A 200 4.06 -8.25 11.84
CA LEU A 200 2.81 -8.04 11.13
C LEU A 200 1.67 -8.23 12.13
N LEU A 201 0.89 -7.19 12.37
CA LEU A 201 -0.32 -7.28 13.17
C LEU A 201 -1.53 -7.52 12.28
N VAL A 202 -2.53 -8.21 12.84
CA VAL A 202 -3.91 -8.19 12.35
C VAL A 202 -4.79 -7.55 13.40
N ILE A 203 -5.58 -6.56 12.99
CA ILE A 203 -6.47 -5.75 13.82
C ILE A 203 -7.92 -6.07 13.43
N SER A 204 -8.80 -6.20 14.42
CA SER A 204 -10.22 -6.44 14.23
C SER A 204 -10.90 -5.26 13.51
N PRO A 205 -12.03 -5.49 12.80
CA PRO A 205 -12.70 -4.43 12.04
C PRO A 205 -13.17 -3.22 12.87
N ASP A 206 -13.33 -3.41 14.18
CA ASP A 206 -13.72 -2.38 15.14
C ASP A 206 -12.52 -1.69 15.83
N GLY A 207 -11.28 -2.04 15.46
CA GLY A 207 -10.06 -1.47 16.02
C GLY A 207 -9.72 -1.91 17.45
N LYS A 208 -10.56 -2.72 18.12
CA LYS A 208 -10.42 -2.98 19.57
C LYS A 208 -9.47 -4.11 19.93
N LYS A 209 -9.27 -5.06 19.02
CA LYS A 209 -8.43 -6.23 19.24
C LYS A 209 -7.38 -6.31 18.15
N HIS A 210 -6.19 -6.71 18.53
CA HIS A 210 -5.14 -7.03 17.59
C HIS A 210 -4.38 -8.24 18.11
N ARG A 211 -3.72 -8.93 17.19
CA ARG A 211 -2.76 -9.98 17.52
C ARG A 211 -1.62 -9.95 16.51
N GLU A 212 -0.49 -10.50 16.93
CA GLU A 212 0.59 -10.81 16.01
C GLU A 212 0.17 -11.91 15.03
N LEU A 213 0.50 -11.70 13.77
CA LEU A 213 0.32 -12.67 12.69
C LEU A 213 1.66 -13.27 12.26
N LEU A 214 2.69 -12.44 12.14
CA LEU A 214 4.06 -12.84 11.80
C LEU A 214 5.08 -12.01 12.58
N ASN A 215 6.24 -12.61 12.81
CA ASN A 215 7.38 -11.99 13.47
C ASN A 215 8.73 -12.45 12.88
N GLU A 216 9.83 -12.04 13.50
CA GLU A 216 11.19 -12.40 13.09
C GLU A 216 11.45 -13.92 13.11
N GLU A 217 10.86 -14.68 14.05
CA GLU A 217 10.96 -16.14 14.10
C GLU A 217 10.30 -16.80 12.87
N ASN A 218 9.32 -16.13 12.25
CA ASN A 218 8.71 -16.55 10.98
C ASN A 218 9.44 -16.00 9.74
N GLY A 219 10.60 -15.37 9.89
CA GLY A 219 11.40 -14.84 8.78
C GLY A 219 11.02 -13.42 8.34
N LEU A 220 10.29 -12.67 9.17
CA LEU A 220 10.00 -11.27 8.94
C LEU A 220 11.19 -10.40 9.38
N LYS A 221 12.03 -9.97 8.42
CA LYS A 221 13.24 -9.19 8.74
C LYS A 221 13.05 -7.69 8.57
N GLU A 222 12.57 -7.27 7.40
CA GLU A 222 12.42 -5.84 7.06
C GLU A 222 11.16 -5.64 6.23
N PRO A 223 9.98 -5.87 6.82
CA PRO A 223 8.72 -5.61 6.15
C PRO A 223 8.54 -4.12 5.86
N HIS A 224 8.03 -3.79 4.68
CA HIS A 224 7.83 -2.41 4.27
C HIS A 224 6.36 -2.11 3.99
N ALA A 225 5.78 -2.83 3.05
CA ALA A 225 4.47 -2.54 2.47
C ALA A 225 3.66 -3.81 2.23
N LEU A 226 2.33 -3.62 2.15
CA LEU A 226 1.35 -4.69 2.10
C LEU A 226 0.31 -4.39 1.03
N VAL A 227 -0.18 -5.43 0.37
CA VAL A 227 -1.46 -5.39 -0.34
C VAL A 227 -2.22 -6.68 -0.10
N TYR A 228 -3.54 -6.60 -0.04
CA TYR A 228 -4.39 -7.75 0.16
C TYR A 228 -5.18 -8.08 -1.12
N ASP A 229 -5.11 -9.34 -1.54
CA ASP A 229 -5.87 -9.91 -2.65
C ASP A 229 -7.25 -10.35 -2.15
N MET A 230 -8.26 -9.53 -2.43
CA MET A 230 -9.65 -9.83 -2.05
C MET A 230 -10.21 -11.09 -2.71
N ASN A 231 -9.76 -11.42 -3.92
CA ASN A 231 -10.26 -12.58 -4.65
C ASN A 231 -9.70 -13.86 -4.04
N ARG A 232 -8.42 -13.85 -3.68
CA ARG A 232 -7.70 -15.05 -3.21
C ARG A 232 -7.54 -15.18 -1.72
N ASN A 233 -7.92 -14.17 -0.96
CA ASN A 233 -7.69 -14.12 0.49
C ASN A 233 -6.19 -14.29 0.82
N LYS A 234 -5.35 -13.54 0.11
CA LYS A 234 -3.89 -13.57 0.28
C LYS A 234 -3.36 -12.18 0.61
N LEU A 235 -2.32 -12.13 1.41
CA LEU A 235 -1.60 -10.91 1.75
C LEU A 235 -0.22 -10.95 1.11
N LEU A 236 0.05 -10.01 0.22
CA LEU A 236 1.38 -9.81 -0.33
C LEU A 236 2.14 -8.84 0.57
N LEU A 237 3.33 -9.24 1.00
CA LEU A 237 4.19 -8.49 1.88
C LEU A 237 5.55 -8.26 1.19
N MET A 238 5.89 -6.98 1.02
CA MET A 238 7.12 -6.54 0.39
C MET A 238 8.20 -6.24 1.45
N LYS A 239 9.44 -6.63 1.17
CA LYS A 239 10.60 -6.43 2.05
C LYS A 239 11.68 -5.61 1.33
N ASP A 240 12.23 -4.60 2.00
CA ASP A 240 12.97 -3.48 1.40
C ASP A 240 14.39 -3.87 0.90
N LYS A 241 15.23 -4.52 1.73
CA LYS A 241 16.68 -4.67 1.39
C LYS A 241 17.11 -5.97 0.73
N THR A 242 16.29 -7.01 0.76
CA THR A 242 16.61 -8.27 0.05
C THR A 242 15.90 -8.37 -1.31
N GLY A 243 14.97 -7.44 -1.58
CA GLY A 243 14.01 -7.49 -2.69
C GLY A 243 13.05 -8.68 -2.66
N LEU A 244 13.12 -9.50 -1.61
CA LEU A 244 12.26 -10.65 -1.42
C LEU A 244 10.84 -10.16 -1.13
N THR A 245 9.91 -10.53 -2.00
CA THR A 245 8.48 -10.40 -1.71
C THR A 245 7.99 -11.75 -1.20
N GLU A 246 7.07 -11.76 -0.25
CA GLU A 246 6.43 -12.98 0.23
C GLU A 246 4.92 -12.83 0.16
N LEU A 247 4.24 -13.80 -0.47
CA LEU A 247 2.78 -13.89 -0.47
C LEU A 247 2.39 -14.86 0.65
N TYR A 248 1.45 -14.46 1.50
CA TYR A 248 0.93 -15.26 2.60
C TYR A 248 -0.54 -15.57 2.33
N GLU A 249 -0.94 -16.82 2.55
CA GLU A 249 -2.36 -17.15 2.65
C GLU A 249 -2.84 -16.80 4.05
N VAL A 250 -3.83 -15.92 4.14
CA VAL A 250 -4.35 -15.48 5.43
C VAL A 250 -5.60 -16.29 5.76
N LEU A 251 -5.45 -17.25 6.66
CA LEU A 251 -6.58 -17.96 7.23
C LEU A 251 -7.05 -17.21 8.48
N TYR A 252 -8.34 -16.92 8.55
CA TYR A 252 -8.98 -16.24 9.69
C TYR A 252 -9.33 -17.21 10.81
#